data_AF-A0A3B9VIN2-F1
#
_entry.id   AF-A0A3B9VIN2-F1
#
_cell.length_a   1.000
_cell.length_b   1.000
_cell.length_c   1.000
_cell.angle_alpha   90.00
_cell.angle_beta   90.00
_cell.angle_gamma   90.00
#
_symmetry.space_group_name_H-M   'P 1'
#
loop_
_entity.id
_entity.type
_entity.pdbx_description
1 polymer ?
#
loop_
_entity_poly.entity_id
_entity_poly.type
_entity_poly.pdbx_seq_one_letter_code
_entity_poly.pdbx_strand_id
1 'polypeptide(L)'
;MIEQEVTQKVCNMIAGCTVDMDALDDWGIDDLHILKKISDQYHMGWLHNVMARITPLTLDRLDEYLLMADLFVSTKEEASHVLDRFDSDLELFCSVAGVKVTKHMTAATVSEELEAHVSLYMEIEKIFANKFKFMELRDPIKQITNTPITEEYSNEFIKNFMDVKFNRV
;
A
#
# COMPACT_ATOMS: atom_id res chain seq x y z
N MET A 1 -0.82 -32.22 -12.02
CA MET A 1 -1.87 -32.22 -10.96
C MET A 1 -1.29 -32.58 -9.60
N ILE A 2 -0.77 -33.80 -9.36
CA ILE A 2 -0.19 -34.16 -8.03
C ILE A 2 1.00 -33.26 -7.64
N GLU A 3 1.90 -32.97 -8.57
CA GLU A 3 3.07 -32.11 -8.29
C GLU A 3 2.68 -30.69 -7.90
N GLN A 4 1.73 -30.07 -8.61
CA GLN A 4 1.23 -28.72 -8.30
C GLN A 4 0.55 -28.66 -6.92
N GLU A 5 -0.24 -29.67 -6.56
CA GLU A 5 -0.85 -29.75 -5.22
C GLU A 5 0.18 -29.91 -4.10
N VAL A 6 1.27 -30.64 -4.36
CA VAL A 6 2.38 -30.78 -3.41
C VAL A 6 3.14 -29.47 -3.26
N THR A 7 3.46 -28.80 -4.38
CA THR A 7 4.13 -27.49 -4.37
C THR A 7 3.32 -26.46 -3.60
N GLN A 8 2.02 -26.31 -3.88
CA GLN A 8 1.12 -25.43 -3.14
C GLN A 8 1.15 -25.71 -1.62
N LYS A 9 1.06 -26.98 -1.22
CA LYS A 9 1.09 -27.36 0.19
C LYS A 9 2.42 -26.99 0.86
N VAL A 10 3.54 -27.16 0.17
CA VAL A 10 4.86 -26.78 0.70
C VAL A 10 4.96 -25.27 0.83
N CYS A 11 4.58 -24.49 -0.19
CA CYS A 11 4.58 -23.04 -0.14
C CYS A 11 3.69 -22.51 0.99
N ASN A 12 2.46 -23.04 1.12
CA ASN A 12 1.54 -22.65 2.20
C ASN A 12 2.09 -22.99 3.59
N MET A 13 2.73 -24.15 3.74
CA MET A 13 3.34 -24.56 5.00
C MET A 13 4.51 -23.63 5.39
N ILE A 14 5.32 -23.22 4.42
CA ILE A 14 6.48 -22.34 4.65
C ILE A 14 6.03 -20.92 4.96
N ALA A 15 5.06 -20.40 4.20
CA ALA A 15 4.50 -19.06 4.43
C ALA A 15 3.63 -18.99 5.70
N GLY A 16 3.11 -20.13 6.17
CA GLY A 16 2.18 -20.18 7.30
C GLY A 16 0.79 -19.61 6.98
N CYS A 17 0.49 -19.38 5.71
CA CYS A 17 -0.78 -18.89 5.18
C CYS A 17 -1.01 -19.41 3.75
N THR A 18 -2.15 -19.10 3.15
CA THR A 18 -2.38 -19.40 1.74
C THR A 18 -1.51 -18.49 0.87
N VAL A 19 -0.79 -19.10 -0.06
CA VAL A 19 0.03 -18.40 -1.07
C VAL A 19 -0.67 -18.47 -2.41
N ASP A 20 -0.77 -17.33 -3.08
CA ASP A 20 -1.18 -17.28 -4.47
C ASP A 20 -0.05 -17.80 -5.38
N MET A 21 -0.26 -18.97 -5.98
CA MET A 21 0.77 -19.64 -6.78
C MET A 21 0.93 -19.01 -8.16
N ASP A 22 -0.12 -18.41 -8.72
CA ASP A 22 -0.01 -17.72 -10.01
C ASP A 22 0.87 -16.48 -9.82
N ALA A 23 0.63 -15.71 -8.76
CA ALA A 23 1.50 -14.59 -8.40
C ALA A 23 2.93 -15.05 -8.05
N LEU A 24 3.10 -16.16 -7.31
CA LEU A 24 4.41 -16.70 -6.97
C LEU A 24 5.26 -17.02 -8.22
N ASP A 25 4.62 -17.61 -9.23
CA ASP A 25 5.24 -17.90 -10.52
C ASP A 25 5.52 -16.63 -11.33
N ASP A 26 4.59 -15.67 -11.37
CA ASP A 26 4.74 -14.39 -12.08
C ASP A 26 5.87 -13.52 -11.50
N TRP A 27 6.04 -13.52 -10.17
CA TRP A 27 7.15 -12.87 -9.49
C TRP A 27 8.47 -13.66 -9.57
N GLY A 28 8.45 -14.88 -10.10
CA GLY A 28 9.63 -15.73 -10.30
C GLY A 28 10.30 -16.16 -8.99
N ILE A 29 9.52 -16.39 -7.94
CA ILE A 29 10.06 -16.78 -6.63
C ILE A 29 10.26 -18.30 -6.58
N ASP A 30 11.49 -18.73 -6.82
CA ASP A 30 11.91 -20.13 -6.73
C ASP A 30 12.56 -20.50 -5.38
N ASP A 31 13.10 -19.51 -4.67
CA ASP A 31 13.72 -19.68 -3.35
C ASP A 31 12.71 -19.59 -2.19
N LEU A 32 12.50 -20.72 -1.53
CA LEU A 32 11.63 -20.83 -0.35
C LEU A 32 12.10 -19.98 0.84
N HIS A 33 13.38 -19.59 0.93
CA HIS A 33 13.86 -18.66 1.95
C HIS A 33 13.33 -17.25 1.74
N ILE A 34 13.20 -16.81 0.48
CA ILE A 34 12.58 -15.53 0.13
C ILE A 34 11.12 -15.56 0.53
N LEU A 35 10.38 -16.61 0.13
CA LEU A 35 8.98 -16.77 0.52
C LEU A 35 8.80 -16.72 2.04
N LYS A 36 9.65 -17.42 2.79
CA LYS A 36 9.62 -17.40 4.26
C LYS A 36 9.87 -16.01 4.81
N LYS A 37 10.92 -15.31 4.34
CA LYS A 37 11.26 -13.95 4.79
C LYS A 37 10.09 -12.98 4.58
N ILE A 38 9.50 -13.00 3.38
CA ILE A 38 8.38 -12.12 3.03
C ILE A 38 7.14 -12.47 3.87
N SER A 39 6.86 -13.75 4.08
CA SER A 39 5.75 -14.17 4.95
C SER A 39 5.93 -13.71 6.41
N ASP A 40 7.16 -13.73 6.94
CA ASP A 40 7.44 -13.25 8.29
C ASP A 40 7.18 -11.75 8.42
N GLN A 41 7.58 -10.97 7.41
CA GLN A 41 7.28 -9.54 7.36
C GLN A 41 5.76 -9.29 7.29
N TYR A 42 5.05 -10.07 6.48
CA TYR A 42 3.59 -10.00 6.38
C TYR A 42 2.91 -10.26 7.73
N HIS A 43 3.30 -11.33 8.43
CA HIS A 43 2.78 -11.68 9.77
C HIS A 43 3.16 -10.66 10.85
N MET A 44 4.28 -9.96 10.69
CA MET A 44 4.65 -8.81 11.52
C MET A 44 3.85 -7.53 11.20
N GLY A 45 2.91 -7.60 10.26
CA GLY A 45 2.02 -6.50 9.89
C GLY A 45 2.70 -5.44 9.02
N TRP A 46 3.76 -5.78 8.29
CA TRP A 46 4.49 -4.80 7.47
C TRP A 46 3.60 -4.18 6.41
N LEU A 47 2.87 -4.99 5.64
CA LEU A 47 1.93 -4.50 4.62
C LEU A 47 0.88 -3.58 5.25
N HIS A 48 0.22 -4.04 6.32
CA HIS A 48 -0.88 -3.32 6.98
C HIS A 48 -0.48 -1.96 7.60
N ASN A 49 0.81 -1.75 7.89
CA ASN A 49 1.29 -0.53 8.55
C ASN A 49 2.26 0.28 7.69
N VAL A 50 2.44 -0.07 6.41
CA VAL A 50 3.46 0.54 5.56
C VAL A 50 3.24 2.05 5.41
N MET A 51 1.99 2.49 5.28
CA MET A 51 1.64 3.90 5.13
C MET A 51 1.86 4.71 6.40
N ALA A 52 1.83 4.10 7.59
CA ALA A 52 2.18 4.79 8.83
C ALA A 52 3.72 4.92 9.02
N ARG A 53 4.52 4.27 8.17
CA ARG A 53 5.97 4.11 8.35
C ARG A 53 6.76 4.30 7.05
N ILE A 54 6.26 5.07 6.09
CA ILE A 54 7.06 5.30 4.88
C ILE A 54 8.35 6.03 5.28
N THR A 55 9.45 5.49 4.83
CA THR A 55 10.81 6.00 5.04
C THR A 55 11.60 5.70 3.77
N PRO A 56 12.80 6.27 3.57
CA PRO A 56 13.66 5.88 2.45
C PRO A 56 13.88 4.35 2.37
N LEU A 57 14.05 3.69 3.53
CA LEU A 57 14.20 2.24 3.59
C LEU A 57 12.96 1.49 3.11
N THR A 58 11.77 2.03 3.34
CA THR A 58 10.50 1.47 2.87
C THR A 58 10.45 1.51 1.34
N LEU A 59 10.95 2.59 0.73
CA LEU A 59 10.99 2.77 -0.73
C LEU A 59 12.03 1.87 -1.40
N ASP A 60 13.18 1.65 -0.75
CA ASP A 60 14.18 0.67 -1.20
C ASP A 60 13.64 -0.77 -1.19
N ARG A 61 12.53 -1.02 -0.48
CA ARG A 61 11.88 -2.34 -0.33
C ARG A 61 10.49 -2.38 -0.94
N LEU A 62 10.17 -1.47 -1.87
CA LEU A 62 8.86 -1.37 -2.53
C LEU A 62 8.37 -2.75 -3.00
N ASP A 63 9.23 -3.48 -3.71
CA ASP A 63 8.91 -4.80 -4.27
C ASP A 63 8.50 -5.81 -3.18
N GLU A 64 9.07 -5.75 -1.97
CA GLU A 64 8.67 -6.63 -0.87
C GLU A 64 7.21 -6.37 -0.46
N TYR A 65 6.76 -5.12 -0.49
CA TYR A 65 5.37 -4.77 -0.17
C TYR A 65 4.39 -5.14 -1.28
N LEU A 66 4.77 -4.93 -2.53
CA LEU A 66 3.97 -5.35 -3.69
C LEU A 66 3.79 -6.87 -3.70
N LEU A 67 4.88 -7.60 -3.43
CA LEU A 67 4.90 -9.05 -3.38
C LEU A 67 4.11 -9.58 -2.17
N MET A 68 4.15 -8.93 -0.99
CA MET A 68 3.25 -9.27 0.11
C MET A 68 1.77 -9.09 -0.25
N ALA A 69 1.43 -7.98 -0.92
CA ALA A 69 0.06 -7.70 -1.35
C ALA A 69 -0.42 -8.76 -2.36
N ASP A 70 0.41 -9.11 -3.33
CA ASP A 70 0.03 -10.03 -4.38
C ASP A 70 -0.01 -11.50 -3.91
N LEU A 71 0.94 -11.93 -3.08
CA LEU A 71 1.01 -13.34 -2.64
C LEU A 71 0.01 -13.71 -1.55
N PHE A 72 -0.19 -12.84 -0.55
CA PHE A 72 -0.82 -13.24 0.71
C PHE A 72 -2.23 -12.69 0.93
N VAL A 73 -2.63 -11.65 0.19
CA VAL A 73 -4.02 -11.19 0.22
C VAL A 73 -4.83 -12.09 -0.71
N SER A 74 -5.75 -12.83 -0.11
CA SER A 74 -6.43 -13.96 -0.78
C SER A 74 -7.89 -13.68 -1.07
N THR A 75 -8.48 -12.69 -0.40
CA THR A 75 -9.89 -12.34 -0.51
C THR A 75 -10.09 -10.85 -0.78
N LYS A 76 -11.28 -10.53 -1.32
CA LYS A 76 -11.68 -9.15 -1.60
C LYS A 76 -11.84 -8.34 -0.32
N GLU A 77 -12.33 -9.01 0.72
CA GLU A 77 -12.56 -8.45 2.04
C GLU A 77 -11.22 -8.06 2.68
N GLU A 78 -10.21 -8.94 2.64
CA GLU A 78 -8.85 -8.63 3.10
C GLU A 78 -8.24 -7.45 2.34
N ALA A 79 -8.34 -7.44 1.00
CA ALA A 79 -7.84 -6.33 0.19
C ALA A 79 -8.50 -5.00 0.57
N SER A 80 -9.82 -5.02 0.77
CA SER A 80 -10.58 -3.83 1.20
C SER A 80 -10.12 -3.34 2.58
N HIS A 81 -9.86 -4.26 3.52
CA HIS A 81 -9.34 -3.91 4.84
C HIS A 81 -7.94 -3.27 4.80
N VAL A 82 -7.07 -3.77 3.92
CA VAL A 82 -5.74 -3.16 3.71
C VAL A 82 -5.89 -1.75 3.15
N LEU A 83 -6.72 -1.56 2.13
CA LEU A 83 -6.95 -0.25 1.53
C LEU A 83 -7.64 0.72 2.51
N ASP A 84 -8.62 0.28 3.30
CA ASP A 84 -9.26 1.12 4.33
C ASP A 84 -8.25 1.63 5.37
N ARG A 85 -7.29 0.78 5.72
CA ARG A 85 -6.20 1.16 6.61
C ARG A 85 -5.29 2.20 5.95
N PHE A 86 -4.94 2.01 4.68
CA PHE A 86 -4.12 2.96 3.95
C PHE A 86 -4.81 4.30 3.76
N ASP A 87 -6.11 4.30 3.46
CA ASP A 87 -6.93 5.49 3.35
C ASP A 87 -6.87 6.27 4.68
N SER A 88 -7.02 5.58 5.81
CA SER A 88 -6.93 6.17 7.15
C SER A 88 -5.55 6.75 7.48
N ASP A 89 -4.47 6.03 7.13
CA ASP A 89 -3.10 6.47 7.39
C ASP A 89 -2.69 7.66 6.50
N LEU A 90 -3.10 7.65 5.22
CA LEU A 90 -2.94 8.78 4.29
C LEU A 90 -3.72 10.01 4.77
N GLU A 91 -4.94 9.80 5.28
CA GLU A 91 -5.76 10.87 5.83
C GLU A 91 -5.10 11.48 7.08
N LEU A 92 -4.59 10.65 7.98
CA LEU A 92 -3.85 11.12 9.15
C LEU A 92 -2.58 11.88 8.75
N PHE A 93 -1.81 11.36 7.78
CA PHE A 93 -0.60 12.02 7.26
C PHE A 93 -0.93 13.40 6.71
N CYS A 94 -1.94 13.50 5.84
CA CYS A 94 -2.38 14.77 5.25
C CYS A 94 -2.89 15.75 6.32
N SER A 95 -3.60 15.27 7.35
CA SER A 95 -4.06 16.09 8.47
C SER A 95 -2.91 16.66 9.28
N VAL A 96 -1.90 15.85 9.59
CA VAL A 96 -0.73 16.29 10.38
C VAL A 96 0.16 17.23 9.56
N ALA A 97 0.41 16.89 8.29
CA ALA A 97 1.19 17.72 7.37
C ALA A 97 0.49 19.06 7.09
N GLY A 98 -0.85 19.06 7.01
CA GLY A 98 -1.65 20.27 6.81
C GLY A 98 -1.66 21.23 8.01
N VAL A 99 -1.34 20.77 9.23
CA VAL A 99 -1.43 21.55 10.47
C VAL A 99 -0.07 21.98 11.03
N LYS A 100 1.04 21.33 10.63
CA LYS A 100 2.37 21.60 11.19
C LYS A 100 3.48 21.63 10.15
N VAL A 101 3.70 22.79 9.53
CA VAL A 101 5.00 23.10 8.90
C VAL A 101 6.03 23.26 10.03
N THR A 102 6.64 22.15 10.47
CA THR A 102 7.75 22.18 11.42
C THR A 102 9.07 22.41 10.69
N LYS A 103 10.15 22.72 11.43
CA LYS A 103 11.50 22.91 10.87
C LYS A 103 12.04 21.74 10.02
N HIS A 104 11.45 20.55 10.14
CA HIS A 104 11.81 19.33 9.40
C HIS A 104 10.76 18.93 8.34
N MET A 105 9.57 19.51 8.37
CA MET A 105 8.48 19.27 7.40
C MET A 105 8.31 20.51 6.52
N THR A 106 9.20 20.64 5.54
CA THR A 106 9.09 21.67 4.49
C THR A 106 8.07 21.23 3.44
N ALA A 107 7.54 22.17 2.64
CA ALA A 107 6.63 21.81 1.55
C ALA A 107 7.24 20.80 0.56
N ALA A 108 8.56 20.89 0.31
CA ALA A 108 9.28 19.95 -0.55
C ALA A 108 9.32 18.53 0.04
N THR A 109 9.69 18.39 1.31
CA THR A 109 9.75 17.07 1.96
C THR A 109 8.36 16.45 2.16
N VAL A 110 7.34 17.26 2.44
CA VAL A 110 5.94 16.80 2.48
C VAL A 110 5.47 16.33 1.11
N SER A 111 5.86 17.01 0.02
CA SER A 111 5.56 16.60 -1.36
C SER A 111 6.18 15.24 -1.67
N GLU A 112 7.47 15.04 -1.38
CA GLU A 112 8.18 13.80 -1.66
C GLU A 112 7.60 12.62 -0.87
N GLU A 113 7.32 12.81 0.42
CA GLU A 113 6.71 11.76 1.25
C GLU A 113 5.27 11.46 0.79
N LEU A 114 4.45 12.48 0.50
CA LEU A 114 3.08 12.27 0.00
C LEU A 114 3.09 11.54 -1.35
N GLU A 115 3.99 11.92 -2.26
CA GLU A 115 4.18 11.24 -3.54
C GLU A 115 4.54 9.77 -3.37
N ALA A 116 5.44 9.47 -2.42
CA ALA A 116 5.85 8.11 -2.11
C ALA A 116 4.67 7.27 -1.58
N HIS A 117 3.89 7.80 -0.64
CA HIS A 117 2.72 7.08 -0.10
C HIS A 117 1.66 6.85 -1.17
N VAL A 118 1.31 7.88 -1.95
CA VAL A 118 0.30 7.77 -3.00
C VAL A 118 0.77 6.82 -4.10
N SER A 119 2.04 6.83 -4.48
CA SER A 119 2.57 5.91 -5.49
C SER A 119 2.48 4.46 -5.00
N LEU A 120 2.90 4.16 -3.76
CA LEU A 120 2.78 2.81 -3.20
C LEU A 120 1.31 2.37 -3.08
N TYR A 121 0.42 3.29 -2.68
CA TYR A 121 -1.01 3.03 -2.61
C TYR A 121 -1.56 2.60 -3.96
N MET A 122 -1.28 3.37 -5.02
CA MET A 122 -1.79 3.11 -6.37
C MET A 122 -1.27 1.79 -6.94
N GLU A 123 -0.01 1.43 -6.69
CA GLU A 123 0.54 0.15 -7.15
C GLU A 123 -0.12 -1.05 -6.42
N ILE A 124 -0.31 -0.96 -5.09
CA ILE A 124 -1.01 -2.00 -4.32
C ILE A 124 -2.48 -2.10 -4.73
N GLU A 125 -3.15 -0.96 -4.91
CA GLU A 125 -4.53 -0.91 -5.39
C GLU A 125 -4.66 -1.55 -6.76
N LYS A 126 -3.72 -1.29 -7.67
CA LYS A 126 -3.69 -1.89 -9.01
C LYS A 126 -3.51 -3.41 -8.97
N ILE A 127 -2.66 -3.93 -8.08
CA ILE A 127 -2.52 -5.38 -7.83
C ILE A 127 -3.88 -5.95 -7.42
N PHE A 128 -4.54 -5.36 -6.42
CA PHE A 128 -5.85 -5.82 -5.97
C PHE A 128 -6.93 -5.69 -7.05
N ALA A 129 -6.94 -4.61 -7.82
CA ALA A 129 -7.90 -4.39 -8.90
C ALA A 129 -7.77 -5.47 -9.98
N ASN A 130 -6.54 -5.80 -10.39
CA ASN A 130 -6.26 -6.86 -11.35
C ASN A 130 -6.65 -8.23 -10.79
N LYS A 131 -6.21 -8.53 -9.57
CA LYS A 131 -6.39 -9.83 -8.91
C LYS A 131 -7.87 -10.14 -8.63
N PHE A 132 -8.59 -9.18 -8.07
CA PHE A 132 -9.97 -9.37 -7.62
C PHE A 132 -11.02 -8.85 -8.61
N LYS A 133 -10.57 -8.33 -9.76
CA LYS A 133 -11.42 -7.70 -10.80
C LYS A 133 -12.29 -6.59 -10.21
N PHE A 134 -11.70 -5.74 -9.38
CA PHE A 134 -12.37 -4.57 -8.83
C PHE A 134 -12.46 -3.49 -9.91
N MET A 135 -13.66 -2.95 -10.16
CA MET A 135 -13.87 -1.78 -11.02
C MET A 135 -14.52 -0.68 -10.19
N GLU A 136 -13.66 0.15 -9.60
CA GLU A 136 -13.73 1.60 -9.39
C GLU A 136 -12.49 1.94 -8.55
N LEU A 137 -11.57 2.74 -9.11
CA LEU A 137 -10.41 3.23 -8.36
C LEU A 137 -10.92 4.03 -7.16
N ARG A 138 -10.40 3.72 -5.97
CA ARG A 138 -10.77 4.39 -4.73
C ARG A 138 -10.20 5.78 -4.72
N ASP A 139 -10.91 6.63 -3.99
CA ASP A 139 -10.53 8.00 -3.77
C ASP A 139 -10.04 8.17 -2.32
N PRO A 140 -8.75 7.96 -2.04
CA PRO A 140 -8.22 8.11 -0.68
C PRO A 140 -8.46 9.55 -0.19
N ILE A 141 -8.57 9.79 1.12
CA ILE A 141 -8.69 11.12 1.76
C ILE A 141 -9.93 11.98 1.40
N LYS A 142 -11.02 11.39 0.90
CA LYS A 142 -12.28 12.10 0.54
C LYS A 142 -12.80 13.08 1.61
N GLN A 143 -12.51 12.86 2.89
CA GLN A 143 -12.98 13.73 3.97
C GLN A 143 -12.14 15.01 4.11
N ILE A 144 -10.82 14.96 3.95
CA ILE A 144 -9.95 16.14 4.11
C ILE A 144 -10.16 17.15 3.00
N THR A 145 -10.33 16.71 1.76
CA THR A 145 -10.56 17.63 0.63
C THR A 145 -11.91 18.34 0.69
N ASN A 146 -12.85 17.83 1.50
CA ASN A 146 -14.16 18.42 1.75
C ASN A 146 -14.24 19.21 3.06
N THR A 147 -13.19 19.18 3.90
CA THR A 147 -13.20 19.86 5.20
C THR A 147 -12.50 21.22 5.10
N PRO A 148 -13.14 22.32 5.52
CA PRO A 148 -12.51 23.63 5.54
C PRO A 148 -11.53 23.69 6.72
N ILE A 149 -10.28 23.30 6.49
CA ILE A 149 -9.22 23.49 7.48
C ILE A 149 -8.65 24.89 7.27
N THR A 150 -8.91 25.75 8.25
CA THR A 150 -8.49 27.14 8.32
C THR A 150 -6.97 27.25 8.46
N GLU A 151 -6.24 27.42 7.36
CA GLU A 151 -4.93 28.10 7.29
C GLU A 151 -4.51 28.34 5.83
N GLU A 152 -3.97 29.53 5.53
CA GLU A 152 -3.90 30.17 4.20
C GLU A 152 -3.09 29.45 3.09
N TYR A 153 -2.35 28.36 3.36
CA TYR A 153 -1.45 27.75 2.34
C TYR A 153 -1.33 26.21 2.35
N SER A 154 -1.76 25.51 3.41
CA SER A 154 -1.43 24.08 3.56
C SER A 154 -2.43 23.13 2.88
N ASN A 155 -3.70 23.53 2.75
CA ASN A 155 -4.73 22.70 2.14
C ASN A 155 -4.66 22.72 0.60
N GLU A 156 -4.38 23.87 -0.01
CA GLU A 156 -4.37 24.01 -1.48
C GLU A 156 -3.34 23.09 -2.15
N PHE A 157 -2.14 22.94 -1.58
CA PHE A 157 -1.12 22.05 -2.15
C PHE A 157 -1.55 20.58 -2.14
N ILE A 158 -1.95 20.06 -0.97
CA ILE A 158 -2.38 18.65 -0.81
C ILE A 158 -3.62 18.38 -1.67
N LYS A 159 -4.58 19.31 -1.66
CA LYS A 159 -5.79 19.22 -2.49
C LYS A 159 -5.46 19.20 -3.98
N ASN A 160 -4.67 20.16 -4.48
CA ASN A 160 -4.28 20.20 -5.89
C ASN A 160 -3.50 18.95 -6.31
N PHE A 161 -2.58 18.47 -5.47
CA PHE A 161 -1.84 17.24 -5.72
C PHE A 161 -2.78 16.03 -5.89
N MET A 162 -3.72 15.87 -4.97
CA MET A 162 -4.65 14.74 -4.96
C MET A 162 -5.70 14.86 -6.08
N ASP A 163 -6.19 16.07 -6.37
CA ASP A 163 -7.09 16.34 -7.48
C ASP A 163 -6.45 15.97 -8.83
N VAL A 164 -5.16 16.29 -9.02
CA VAL A 164 -4.40 15.90 -10.22
C VAL A 164 -4.16 14.40 -10.28
N LYS A 165 -3.75 13.77 -9.17
CA LYS A 165 -3.38 12.34 -9.17
C LYS A 165 -4.58 11.40 -9.31
N PHE A 166 -5.72 11.77 -8.74
CA PHE A 166 -6.95 10.97 -8.77
C PHE A 166 -7.98 11.47 -9.79
N ASN A 167 -7.58 12.37 -10.72
CA ASN A 167 -8.44 12.93 -11.77
C ASN A 167 -9.77 13.50 -11.26
N ARG A 168 -9.72 14.30 -10.18
CA ARG A 168 -10.92 14.92 -9.58
C ARG A 168 -11.33 16.26 -10.24
N VAL A 169 -10.73 16.60 -11.38
CA VAL A 169 -10.87 17.91 -12.09
C VAL A 169 -11.76 17.78 -13.33
#